data_AF-A0A951EFB2-F1
#
_entry.id   AF-A0A951EFB2-F1
#
_cell.length_a   1.000
_cell.length_b   1.000
_cell.length_c   1.000
_cell.angle_alpha   90.00
_cell.angle_beta   90.00
_cell.angle_gamma   90.00
#
_symmetry.space_group_name_H-M   'P 1'
#
loop_
_entity.id
_entity.type
_entity.pdbx_description
1 polymer ?
#
loop_
_entity_poly.entity_id
_entity_poly.type
_entity_poly.pdbx_seq_one_letter_code
_entity_poly.pdbx_strand_id
1 'polypeptide(L)' 'MNKTIETLGRRLRLGVIGGGPGSFIGEVHRTAARLDDNFEIVAGVLSSDAGRSRAAGR' A
#
# COMPACT_ATOMS: atom_id res chain seq x y z
N MET A 1 -21.60 1.05 2.26
CA MET A 1 -21.30 0.04 3.28
C MET A 1 -20.05 -0.72 2.82
N ASN A 2 -19.02 -0.79 3.66
CA ASN A 2 -17.71 -1.32 3.27
C ASN A 2 -17.75 -2.86 3.35
N LYS A 3 -17.93 -3.51 2.19
CA LYS A 3 -18.05 -4.97 2.08
C LYS A 3 -16.86 -5.72 2.68
N THR A 4 -15.67 -5.12 2.67
CA THR A 4 -14.47 -5.71 3.24
C THR A 4 -14.59 -5.83 4.76
N ILE A 5 -15.01 -4.74 5.43
CA ILE A 5 -15.25 -4.75 6.87
C ILE A 5 -16.41 -5.69 7.24
N GLU A 6 -17.51 -5.67 6.49
CA GLU A 6 -18.66 -6.56 6.73
C GLU A 6 -18.25 -8.04 6.66
N THR A 7 -17.37 -8.41 5.73
CA THR A 7 -16.96 -9.80 5.52
C THR A 7 -15.86 -10.24 6.48
N LEU A 8 -14.92 -9.35 6.83
CA LEU A 8 -13.69 -9.71 7.56
C LEU A 8 -13.61 -9.15 8.98
N GLY A 9 -14.49 -8.23 9.36
CA GLY A 9 -14.43 -7.47 10.61
C GLY A 9 -13.24 -6.48 10.70
N ARG A 10 -12.48 -6.30 9.61
CA ARG A 10 -11.29 -5.44 9.53
C ARG A 10 -10.94 -5.10 8.08
N ARG A 11 -10.06 -4.12 7.88
CA ARG A 11 -9.48 -3.79 6.57
C ARG A 11 -8.64 -4.96 6.05
N LEU A 12 -8.55 -5.10 4.72
CA LEU A 12 -7.67 -6.08 4.11
C LEU A 12 -6.21 -5.62 4.21
N ARG A 13 -5.35 -6.46 4.76
CA ARG A 13 -3.92 -6.16 4.89
C ARG A 13 -3.24 -6.33 3.54
N LEU A 14 -2.61 -5.27 3.04
CA LEU A 14 -1.97 -5.19 1.74
C LEU A 14 -0.45 -5.07 1.89
N GLY A 15 0.29 -5.90 1.15
CA GLY A 15 1.71 -5.73 0.89
C GLY A 15 1.94 -5.15 -0.49
N VAL A 16 2.91 -4.22 -0.63
CA VAL A 16 3.21 -3.55 -1.91
C VAL A 16 4.61 -3.91 -2.39
N ILE A 17 4.77 -4.24 -3.66
CA ILE A 17 6.07 -4.51 -4.28
C ILE A 17 6.24 -3.58 -5.49
N GLY A 18 7.36 -2.87 -5.56
CA GLY A 18 7.63 -1.84 -6.56
C GLY A 18 6.98 -0.50 -6.24
N GLY A 19 7.02 0.43 -7.21
CA GLY A 19 6.38 1.74 -7.06
C GLY A 19 7.07 2.70 -6.08
N GLY A 20 8.38 2.55 -5.87
CA GLY A 20 9.17 3.41 -4.98
C GLY A 20 9.39 4.84 -5.48
N PRO A 21 10.39 5.56 -4.94
CA PRO A 21 10.57 6.99 -5.16
C PRO A 21 10.55 7.40 -6.64
N GLY A 22 9.74 8.40 -6.96
CA GLY A 22 9.57 8.91 -8.32
C GLY A 22 8.57 8.12 -9.19
N SER A 23 7.94 7.07 -8.66
CA SER A 23 6.93 6.30 -9.40
C SER A 23 5.53 6.91 -9.25
N PHE A 24 5.01 7.47 -10.35
CA PHE A 24 3.61 7.89 -10.43
C PHE A 24 2.64 6.73 -10.17
N ILE A 25 2.88 5.58 -10.81
CA ILE A 25 2.04 4.39 -10.66
C ILE A 25 2.01 3.91 -9.20
N GLY A 26 3.18 3.84 -8.55
CA GLY A 26 3.27 3.41 -7.16
C GLY A 26 2.50 4.29 -6.19
N GLU A 27 2.60 5.61 -6.35
CA GLU A 27 1.88 6.58 -5.52
C GLU A 27 0.36 6.46 -5.73
N VAL A 28 -0.11 6.44 -6.98
CA VAL A 28 -1.54 6.33 -7.30
C VAL A 28 -2.14 5.06 -6.71
N HIS A 29 -1.47 3.91 -6.80
CA HIS A 29 -1.98 2.65 -6.26
C HIS A 29 -2.06 2.67 -4.73
N ARG A 30 -1.04 3.22 -4.04
CA ARG A 30 -1.06 3.34 -2.57
C ARG A 30 -2.14 4.30 -2.09
N THR A 31 -2.36 5.38 -2.82
CA THR A 31 -3.45 6.33 -2.54
C THR A 31 -4.81 5.67 -2.76
N ALA A 32 -5.03 5.04 -3.91
CA ALA A 32 -6.27 4.35 -4.24
C ALA A 32 -6.63 3.26 -3.22
N ALA A 33 -5.65 2.49 -2.75
CA ALA A 33 -5.85 1.48 -1.72
C ALA A 33 -6.44 2.05 -0.41
N ARG A 34 -6.21 3.34 -0.13
CA ARG A 34 -6.72 4.02 1.08
C ARG A 34 -8.04 4.75 0.87
N LEU A 35 -8.47 5.01 -0.37
CA LEU A 35 -9.63 5.88 -0.65
C LEU A 35 -10.95 5.32 -0.10
N ASP A 36 -11.22 4.04 -0.38
CA ASP A 36 -12.49 3.41 -0.01
C ASP A 36 -12.45 2.70 1.35
N ASP A 37 -11.39 2.91 2.11
CA ASP A 37 -11.12 2.27 3.40
C ASP A 37 -11.15 0.73 3.39
N ASN A 38 -10.96 0.13 2.22
CA ASN A 38 -10.95 -1.33 2.06
C ASN A 38 -9.61 -1.96 2.49
N PHE A 39 -8.51 -1.21 2.38
CA PHE A 39 -7.16 -1.77 2.59
C PHE A 39 -6.37 -1.02 3.66
N GLU A 40 -5.48 -1.76 4.30
CA GLU A 40 -4.43 -1.26 5.16
C GLU A 40 -3.08 -1.74 4.62
N ILE A 41 -2.21 -0.81 4.20
CA ILE A 41 -0.87 -1.15 3.73
C ILE A 41 0.01 -1.44 4.95
N VAL A 42 0.45 -2.68 5.11
CA VAL A 42 1.22 -3.15 6.28
C VAL A 42 2.64 -3.58 5.96
N ALA A 43 3.00 -3.67 4.68
CA ALA A 43 4.34 -4.08 4.23
C ALA A 43 4.67 -3.48 2.86
N GLY A 44 5.97 -3.29 2.59
CA GLY A 44 6.43 -2.73 1.32
C GLY A 44 7.87 -3.14 0.95
N VAL A 45 8.08 -3.46 -0.33
CA VAL A 45 9.40 -3.56 -0.97
C VAL A 45 9.40 -2.62 -2.17
N LEU A 46 9.85 -1.39 -1.96
CA LEU A 46 9.58 -0.28 -2.88
C LEU A 46 10.72 -0.03 -3.89
N SER A 47 11.90 -0.58 -3.62
CA SER A 47 13.05 -0.55 -4.52
C SER A 47 13.90 -1.81 -4.34
N SER A 48 14.66 -2.18 -5.37
CA SER A 48 15.73 -3.17 -5.25
C SER A 48 16.88 -2.67 -4.38
N ASP A 49 17.09 -1.34 -4.31
CA ASP A 49 18.02 -0.74 -3.37
C ASP A 49 17.40 -0.68 -1.95
N ALA A 50 18.06 -1.32 -0.99
CA ALA A 50 17.56 -1.42 0.38
C ALA A 50 17.49 -0.07 1.11
N GLY A 51 18.35 0.90 0.76
CA GLY A 51 18.31 2.25 1.31
C GLY A 51 17.10 3.03 0.83
N ARG A 52 16.90 3.07 -0.49
CA ARG A 52 15.77 3.72 -1.16
C ARG A 52 14.44 3.08 -0.75
N SER A 53 14.39 1.76 -0.65
CA SER A 53 13.18 1.02 -0.23
C SER A 53 12.76 1.41 1.18
N ARG A 54 13.71 1.44 2.14
CA ARG A 54 13.44 1.86 3.52
C ARG A 54 13.06 3.33 3.64
N ALA A 55 13.71 4.21 2.89
CA ALA A 55 13.39 5.63 2.89
C ALA A 55 11.97 5.92 2.39
N ALA A 56 11.51 5.15 1.39
CA ALA A 56 10.19 5.29 0.79
C ALA A 56 9.05 4.64 1.58
N GLY A 57 9.37 3.70 2.49
CA GLY A 57 8.40 2.92 3.26
C GLY A 57 8.12 3.45 4.66
N ARG A 58 8.69 4.61 5.03
CA ARG A 58 8.31 5.37 6.22
C ARG A 58 7.03 6.15 5.97
#